data_AF-A0A527FYH6-F1
#
_entry.id   AF-A0A527FYH6-F1
#
_cell.length_a   1.000
_cell.length_b   1.000
_cell.length_c   1.000
_cell.angle_alpha   90.00
_cell.angle_beta   90.00
_cell.angle_gamma   90.00
#
_symmetry.space_group_name_H-M   'P 1'
#
loop_
_entity.id
_entity.type
_entity.pdbx_description
1 polymer ?
#
loop_
_entity_poly.entity_id
_entity_poly.type
_entity_poly.pdbx_seq_one_letter_code
_entity_poly.pdbx_strand_id
1 'polypeptide(L)'
;EVAETNKLATLTDFGKYVAGGGQVVLAASAEFVNSAAALPAFQTTYGFTLKPEQLITLSGGDTAATIAAAANQTNGANAAMVYGTDGGIAPSG
;
A
#
# COMPACT_ATOMS: atom_id res chain seq x y z
N GLU A 1 6.00 -8.32 -7.32
CA GLU A 1 6.28 -9.66 -6.75
C GLU A 1 5.27 -10.09 -5.68
N VAL A 2 5.05 -9.33 -4.58
CA VAL A 2 4.11 -9.73 -3.51
C VAL A 2 2.69 -10.03 -4.03
N ALA A 3 2.22 -9.30 -5.05
CA ALA A 3 0.91 -9.50 -5.65
C ALA A 3 0.79 -10.82 -6.41
N GLU A 4 1.72 -11.15 -7.31
CA GLU A 4 1.67 -12.38 -8.11
C GLU A 4 1.82 -13.63 -7.23
N THR A 5 2.81 -13.63 -6.33
CA THR A 5 3.10 -14.77 -5.43
C THR A 5 1.92 -15.10 -4.53
N ASN A 6 1.20 -14.09 -4.07
CA ASN A 6 0.05 -14.26 -3.17
C ASN A 6 -1.31 -14.15 -3.88
N LYS A 7 -1.32 -14.05 -5.21
CA LYS A 7 -2.52 -13.90 -6.06
C LYS A 7 -3.43 -12.74 -5.63
N LEU A 8 -2.83 -11.60 -5.30
CA LEU A 8 -3.53 -10.40 -4.86
C LEU A 8 -3.98 -9.61 -6.10
N ALA A 9 -5.24 -9.80 -6.51
CA ALA A 9 -5.83 -9.08 -7.64
C ALA A 9 -6.70 -7.91 -7.18
N THR A 10 -7.29 -8.02 -5.99
CA THR A 10 -8.21 -7.02 -5.44
C THR A 10 -7.76 -6.52 -4.06
N LEU A 11 -8.28 -5.38 -3.65
CA LEU A 11 -8.10 -4.87 -2.28
C LEU A 11 -8.73 -5.80 -1.23
N THR A 12 -9.74 -6.58 -1.60
CA THR A 12 -10.30 -7.64 -0.74
C THR A 12 -9.29 -8.77 -0.53
N ASP A 13 -8.55 -9.18 -1.57
CA ASP A 13 -7.50 -10.19 -1.45
C ASP A 13 -6.33 -9.66 -0.62
N PHE A 14 -5.95 -8.40 -0.85
CA PHE A 14 -4.97 -7.71 -0.03
C PHE A 14 -5.38 -7.67 1.44
N GLY A 15 -6.62 -7.31 1.75
CA GLY A 15 -7.12 -7.27 3.11
C GLY A 15 -7.04 -8.64 3.81
N LYS A 16 -7.44 -9.71 3.11
CA LYS A 16 -7.31 -11.09 3.61
C LYS A 16 -5.85 -11.49 3.83
N TYR A 17 -4.95 -11.14 2.92
CA TYR A 17 -3.52 -11.42 3.05
C TYR A 17 -2.92 -10.75 4.29
N VAL A 18 -3.20 -9.45 4.50
CA VAL A 18 -2.73 -8.72 5.68
C VAL A 18 -3.31 -9.29 6.97
N ALA A 19 -4.63 -9.52 7.00
CA ALA A 19 -5.29 -10.10 8.17
C ALA A 19 -4.80 -11.52 8.49
N GLY A 20 -4.36 -12.28 7.48
CA GLY A 20 -3.74 -13.60 7.61
C GLY A 20 -2.28 -13.59 8.08
N GLY A 21 -1.69 -12.41 8.39
CA GLY A 21 -0.29 -12.29 8.81
C GLY A 21 0.70 -12.15 7.66
N GLY A 22 0.22 -11.82 6.45
CA GLY A 22 1.05 -11.53 5.29
C GLY A 22 2.03 -10.39 5.54
N GLN A 23 3.25 -10.55 5.04
CA GLN A 23 4.28 -9.53 5.17
C GLN A 23 3.99 -8.39 4.18
N VAL A 24 3.68 -7.21 4.72
CA VAL A 24 3.47 -5.99 3.96
C VAL A 24 4.12 -4.80 4.66
N VAL A 25 4.74 -3.94 3.87
CA VAL A 25 5.22 -2.62 4.28
C VAL A 25 4.78 -1.63 3.19
N LEU A 26 3.87 -0.74 3.55
CA LEU A 26 3.25 0.25 2.67
C LEU A 26 4.00 1.58 2.76
N ALA A 27 4.54 2.05 1.64
CA ALA A 27 4.97 3.43 1.48
C ALA A 27 3.77 4.31 1.11
N ALA A 28 3.49 5.34 1.93
CA ALA A 28 2.36 6.25 1.72
C ALA A 28 2.67 7.65 2.26
N SER A 29 1.89 8.64 1.84
CA SER A 29 1.98 9.99 2.39
C SER A 29 1.36 10.08 3.79
N ALA A 30 1.83 11.03 4.60
CA ALA A 30 1.23 11.30 5.92
C ALA A 30 -0.27 11.62 5.84
N GLU A 31 -0.70 12.29 4.78
CA GLU A 31 -2.12 12.60 4.56
C GLU A 31 -2.94 11.33 4.36
N PHE A 32 -2.46 10.40 3.53
CA PHE A 32 -3.16 9.16 3.25
C PHE A 32 -3.27 8.25 4.48
N VAL A 33 -2.21 8.20 5.29
CA VAL A 33 -2.20 7.38 6.52
C VAL A 33 -3.18 7.91 7.57
N ASN A 34 -3.28 9.24 7.73
CA ASN A 34 -4.02 9.85 8.83
C ASN A 34 -5.44 10.32 8.46
N SER A 35 -5.75 10.54 7.19
CA SER A 35 -7.07 10.99 6.75
C SER A 35 -8.09 9.87 6.86
N ALA A 36 -9.20 10.09 7.57
CA ALA A 36 -10.26 9.10 7.74
C ALA A 36 -10.85 8.56 6.44
N ALA A 37 -10.82 9.36 5.36
CA ALA A 37 -11.33 8.99 4.04
C ALA A 37 -10.32 8.16 3.20
N ALA A 38 -9.09 7.99 3.69
CA ALA A 38 -8.01 7.31 2.99
C ALA A 38 -7.72 5.94 3.62
N LEU A 39 -6.50 5.68 4.11
CA LEU A 39 -6.12 4.37 4.67
C LEU A 39 -7.12 3.80 5.70
N PRO A 40 -7.65 4.58 6.67
CA PRO A 40 -8.67 4.11 7.60
C PRO A 40 -9.95 3.59 6.91
N ALA A 41 -10.40 4.23 5.82
CA ALA A 41 -11.54 3.78 5.04
C ALA A 41 -11.25 2.45 4.33
N PHE A 42 -10.06 2.30 3.74
CA PHE A 42 -9.62 1.02 3.14
C PHE A 42 -9.55 -0.10 4.17
N GLN A 43 -8.91 0.15 5.31
CA GLN A 43 -8.79 -0.79 6.41
C GLN A 43 -10.16 -1.29 6.90
N THR A 44 -11.11 -0.37 7.04
CA THR A 44 -12.48 -0.70 7.45
C THR A 44 -13.21 -1.50 6.37
N THR A 45 -13.13 -1.05 5.11
CA THR A 45 -13.88 -1.64 3.99
C THR A 45 -13.39 -3.05 3.65
N TYR A 46 -12.07 -3.27 3.69
CA TYR A 46 -11.45 -4.52 3.27
C TYR A 46 -10.97 -5.38 4.46
N GLY A 47 -11.28 -4.98 5.70
CA GLY A 47 -11.10 -5.80 6.90
C GLY A 47 -9.65 -6.07 7.27
N PHE A 48 -8.77 -5.08 7.17
CA PHE A 48 -7.37 -5.19 7.57
C PHE A 48 -6.94 -4.01 8.44
N THR A 49 -5.79 -4.16 9.12
CA THR A 49 -5.15 -3.06 9.83
C THR A 49 -3.65 -3.20 9.69
N LEU A 50 -2.98 -2.12 9.29
CA LEU A 50 -1.53 -2.03 9.23
C LEU A 50 -1.00 -1.52 10.55
N LYS A 51 0.03 -2.20 11.05
CA LYS A 51 0.76 -1.76 12.24
C LYS A 51 1.74 -0.64 11.86
N PRO A 52 2.22 0.17 12.83
CA PRO A 52 3.21 1.21 12.57
C PRO A 52 4.47 0.70 11.85
N GLU A 53 4.94 -0.51 12.18
CA GLU A 53 6.10 -1.13 11.51
C GLU A 53 5.84 -1.56 10.05
N GLN A 54 4.57 -1.57 9.62
CA GLN A 54 4.15 -1.87 8.26
C GLN A 54 3.90 -0.60 7.44
N LEU A 55 4.25 0.57 7.97
CA LEU A 55 4.01 1.86 7.34
C LEU A 55 5.31 2.65 7.21
N ILE A 56 5.58 3.12 5.99
CA ILE A 56 6.61 4.11 5.70
C ILE A 56 5.89 5.38 5.29
N THR A 57 5.88 6.34 6.21
CA THR A 57 5.22 7.63 5.99
C THR A 57 6.21 8.61 5.38
N LEU A 58 5.97 9.00 4.13
CA LEU A 58 6.74 10.02 3.44
C LEU A 58 6.12 11.41 3.72
N SER A 59 6.99 12.39 3.94
CA SER A 59 6.59 13.78 4.21
C SER A 59 6.06 14.51 2.96
N GLY A 60 6.35 13.98 1.76
CA GLY A 60 5.82 14.47 0.48
C GLY A 60 4.62 13.65 0.00
N GLY A 61 3.62 14.31 -0.57
CA GLY A 61 2.37 13.71 -1.06
C GLY A 61 2.41 13.13 -2.48
N ASP A 62 3.59 13.08 -3.11
CA ASP A 62 3.73 12.58 -4.48
C ASP A 62 3.75 11.04 -4.50
N THR A 63 2.87 10.45 -5.29
CA THR A 63 2.81 9.00 -5.50
C THR A 63 4.09 8.48 -6.13
N ALA A 64 4.81 9.29 -6.93
CA ALA A 64 6.10 8.91 -7.51
C ALA A 64 7.13 8.51 -6.43
N ALA A 65 7.16 9.22 -5.31
CA ALA A 65 8.07 8.91 -4.20
C ALA A 65 7.71 7.58 -3.50
N THR A 66 6.41 7.31 -3.34
CA THR A 66 5.94 6.05 -2.74
C THR A 66 6.18 4.85 -3.67
N ILE A 67 5.96 5.02 -4.98
CA ILE A 67 6.25 4.01 -6.01
C ILE A 67 7.74 3.70 -6.01
N ALA A 68 8.59 4.73 -6.00
CA ALA A 68 10.04 4.56 -5.94
C ALA A 68 10.47 3.85 -4.65
N ALA A 69 9.83 4.13 -3.52
CA ALA A 69 10.14 3.44 -2.26
C ALA A 69 9.82 1.94 -2.35
N ALA A 70 8.66 1.56 -2.89
CA ALA A 70 8.30 0.14 -3.08
C ALA A 70 9.16 -0.55 -4.15
N ALA A 71 9.46 0.13 -5.26
CA ALA A 71 10.30 -0.41 -6.33
C ALA A 71 11.74 -0.68 -5.87
N ASN A 72 12.30 0.19 -5.04
CA ASN A 72 13.64 0.04 -4.48
C ASN A 72 13.67 -0.75 -3.15
N GLN A 73 12.52 -1.25 -2.69
CA GLN A 73 12.36 -1.92 -1.40
C GLN A 73 12.92 -1.11 -0.22
N THR A 74 12.80 0.22 -0.28
CA THR A 74 13.28 1.13 0.76
C THR A 74 12.66 0.76 2.10
N ASN A 75 13.48 0.48 3.12
CA ASN A 75 13.04 0.02 4.43
C ASN A 75 12.08 -1.20 4.37
N GLY A 76 12.24 -2.06 3.35
CA GLY A 76 11.40 -3.24 3.14
C GLY A 76 10.05 -2.97 2.49
N ALA A 77 9.82 -1.76 1.95
CA ALA A 77 8.60 -1.42 1.22
C ALA A 77 8.29 -2.44 0.13
N ASN A 78 7.07 -2.94 0.10
CA ASN A 78 6.59 -3.85 -0.94
C ASN A 78 5.18 -3.50 -1.47
N ALA A 79 4.62 -2.40 -0.99
CA ALA A 79 3.39 -1.78 -1.47
C ALA A 79 3.56 -0.25 -1.48
N ALA A 80 2.83 0.44 -2.38
CA ALA A 80 2.86 1.89 -2.52
C ALA A 80 1.44 2.47 -2.64
N MET A 81 1.24 3.68 -2.12
CA MET A 81 0.07 4.50 -2.39
C MET A 81 0.15 5.11 -3.80
N VAL A 82 -0.82 4.83 -4.65
CA VAL A 82 -0.78 5.27 -6.06
C VAL A 82 -2.13 5.82 -6.50
N TYR A 83 -2.13 6.65 -7.53
CA TYR A 83 -3.30 6.82 -8.37
C TYR A 83 -3.35 5.68 -9.38
N GLY A 84 -4.54 5.15 -9.69
CA GLY A 84 -4.68 4.03 -10.63
C GLY A 84 -4.19 4.29 -12.05
N THR A 85 -3.89 5.57 -12.37
CA THR A 85 -3.38 6.03 -13.66
C THR A 85 -1.92 6.48 -13.62
N ASP A 86 -1.19 6.26 -12.51
CA ASP A 86 0.20 6.69 -12.43
C ASP A 86 1.07 5.96 -13.45
N GLY A 87 1.89 6.70 -14.20
CA GLY A 87 2.73 6.12 -15.26
C GLY A 87 3.83 5.19 -14.76
N GLY A 88 4.09 5.16 -13.45
CA GLY A 88 5.05 4.27 -12.79
C GLY A 88 4.49 2.91 -12.38
N ILE A 89 3.20 2.64 -12.63
CA ILE A 89 2.57 1.36 -12.34
C ILE A 89 2.01 0.69 -13.60
N ALA A 90 1.86 -0.63 -13.56
CA ALA A 90 1.05 -1.33 -14.54
C ALA A 90 -0.41 -0.83 -14.44
N PRO A 91 -1.11 -0.60 -15.58
CA PRO A 91 -2.49 -0.13 -15.56
C PRO A 91 -3.37 -1.10 -14.76
N SER A 92 -4.23 -0.54 -13.92
CA SER A 92 -5.22 -1.31 -13.16
C SER A 92 -6.39 -1.67 -14.09
N GLY A 93 -6.27 -2.79 -14.82
CA GLY A 93 -7.28 -3.27 -15.79
C GLY A 93 -7.29 -4.78 -15.89
#